data_AF-A0A0C9URC3-F1
#
_entry.id   AF-A0A0C9URC3-F1
#
_cell.length_a   1.000
_cell.length_b   1.000
_cell.length_c   1.000
_cell.angle_alpha   90.00
_cell.angle_beta   90.00
_cell.angle_gamma   90.00
#
_symmetry.space_group_name_H-M   'P 1'
#
loop_
_entity.id
_entity.type
_entity.pdbx_description
1 polymer ?
#
loop_
_entity_poly.entity_id
_entity_poly.type
_entity_poly.pdbx_seq_one_letter_code
_entity_poly.pdbx_strand_id
1 'polypeptide(L)'
;MSKPENSECVIDLGISASPEADESMVGLWNLTKVDASFAQAGTNAPCLFNVGTLADHGAVSAEYPIDCASVIQMRYCMAYSLIFEIVHGNIQFPENSDAYAANGTFHAHINQIINLYTDAKQSSYGVRDELRASIQTVKALLPIAKEKMAAYVNAKTVIWIPSRIYFEYWIRHIQELKFLQTRVAKQRPSNACNLTLLNMYLIKTIVTSPHEDSFTRFVLQALNFQPSSQHFGVFFLPTLHHHTLAVHQMEQDDDTVIQHVTSTHGKRKQYNNRR
;
A
#
# COMPACT_ATOMS: atom_id res chain seq x y z
N MET A 1 -33.48 7.46 13.67
CA MET A 1 -33.38 8.71 12.87
C MET A 1 -32.67 9.74 13.72
N SER A 2 -31.51 10.24 13.28
CA SER A 2 -30.71 11.23 14.01
C SER A 2 -31.47 12.57 14.11
N LYS A 3 -31.47 13.19 15.29
CA LYS A 3 -32.04 14.53 15.50
C LYS A 3 -31.16 15.55 14.75
N PRO A 4 -31.70 16.40 13.87
CA PRO A 4 -30.94 17.41 13.11
C PRO A 4 -30.11 18.37 13.98
N GLU A 5 -30.56 18.54 15.23
CA GLU A 5 -30.02 19.41 16.28
C GLU A 5 -28.66 18.93 16.81
N ASN A 6 -28.32 17.66 16.57
CA ASN A 6 -27.03 17.05 16.91
C ASN A 6 -26.15 16.82 15.66
N SER A 7 -26.40 17.57 14.58
CA SER A 7 -25.58 17.47 13.38
C SER A 7 -24.19 18.08 13.63
N GLU A 8 -23.14 17.29 13.40
CA GLU A 8 -21.76 17.74 13.48
C GLU A 8 -21.23 17.96 12.06
N CYS A 9 -20.67 19.14 11.81
CA CYS A 9 -19.92 19.40 10.58
C CYS A 9 -18.45 19.04 10.83
N VAL A 10 -17.99 18.01 10.12
CA VAL A 10 -16.61 17.55 10.11
C VAL A 10 -15.95 17.90 8.78
N ILE A 11 -14.67 18.26 8.83
CA ILE A 11 -13.83 18.60 7.69
C ILE A 11 -12.59 17.71 7.73
N ASP A 12 -12.17 17.26 6.55
CA ASP A 12 -10.87 16.63 6.35
C ASP A 12 -9.84 17.72 6.03
N LEU A 13 -8.84 17.89 6.90
CA LEU A 13 -7.73 18.82 6.73
C LEU A 13 -6.47 18.01 6.42
N GLY A 14 -5.98 18.12 5.18
CA GLY A 14 -4.70 17.56 4.76
C GLY A 14 -3.57 18.58 4.86
N ILE A 15 -2.56 18.30 5.67
CA ILE A 15 -1.33 19.10 5.79
C ILE A 15 -0.22 18.31 5.12
N SER A 16 0.43 18.88 4.11
CA SER A 16 1.47 18.19 3.35
C SER A 16 2.84 18.84 3.54
N ALA A 17 3.89 18.01 3.55
CA ALA A 17 5.28 18.44 3.44
C ALA A 17 5.86 17.96 2.12
N SER A 18 6.57 18.86 1.45
CA SER A 18 7.42 18.57 0.29
C SER A 18 8.79 19.17 0.56
N PRO A 19 9.89 18.54 0.14
CA PRO A 19 11.22 19.05 0.40
C PRO A 19 11.53 20.19 -0.59
N GLU A 20 12.24 21.20 -0.12
CA GLU A 20 12.90 22.18 -0.99
C GLU A 20 14.22 21.54 -1.46
N ALA A 21 14.19 20.88 -2.62
CA ALA A 21 15.34 20.20 -3.20
C ALA A 21 15.45 20.53 -4.70
N ASP A 22 16.68 20.57 -5.22
CA ASP A 22 16.96 20.85 -6.62
C ASP A 22 16.52 19.69 -7.55
N GLU A 23 16.42 18.48 -7.00
CA GLU A 23 15.92 17.30 -7.70
C GLU A 23 14.55 16.87 -7.18
N SER A 24 13.82 16.10 -7.99
CA SER A 24 12.54 15.53 -7.58
C SER A 24 12.72 14.49 -6.48
N MET A 25 11.90 14.56 -5.43
CA MET A 25 12.03 13.71 -4.24
C MET A 25 10.71 13.00 -3.89
N VAL A 26 10.84 11.80 -3.32
CA VAL A 26 9.78 11.02 -2.69
C VAL A 26 9.98 10.99 -1.18
N GLY A 27 8.93 11.36 -0.44
CA GLY A 27 8.88 11.28 1.02
C GLY A 27 8.18 10.01 1.50
N LEU A 28 8.83 9.28 2.39
CA LEU A 28 8.24 8.12 3.07
C LEU A 28 8.14 8.38 4.57
N TRP A 29 6.96 8.18 5.16
CA TRP A 29 6.84 8.19 6.61
C TRP A 29 7.54 6.99 7.22
N ASN A 30 8.28 7.23 8.31
CA ASN A 30 8.82 6.21 9.18
C ASN A 30 7.72 5.75 10.16
N LEU A 31 7.23 4.53 9.98
CA LEU A 31 6.10 3.98 10.72
C LEU A 31 6.37 3.96 12.22
N THR A 32 7.56 3.56 12.66
CA THR A 32 7.92 3.52 14.09
C THR A 32 7.72 4.86 14.78
N LYS A 33 8.13 5.96 14.13
CA LYS A 33 8.00 7.30 14.73
C LYS A 33 6.59 7.85 14.64
N VAL A 34 5.91 7.60 13.52
CA VAL A 34 4.53 8.07 13.33
C VAL A 34 3.57 7.31 14.24
N ASP A 35 3.73 6.00 14.39
CA ASP A 35 3.00 5.16 15.33
C ASP A 35 3.15 5.66 16.77
N ALA A 36 4.39 5.94 17.21
CA ALA A 36 4.65 6.54 18.51
C ALA A 36 3.94 7.90 18.70
N SER A 37 3.87 8.72 17.64
CA SER A 37 3.14 9.99 17.66
C SER A 37 1.62 9.79 17.81
N PHE A 38 1.06 8.78 17.15
CA PHE A 38 -0.36 8.44 17.24
C PHE A 38 -0.71 7.94 18.65
N ALA A 39 0.13 7.06 19.21
CA ALA A 39 0.00 6.62 20.59
C ALA A 39 0.06 7.80 21.58
N GLN A 40 0.99 8.75 21.38
CA GLN A 40 1.08 9.95 22.21
C GLN A 40 -0.15 10.88 22.06
N ALA A 41 -0.75 10.92 20.87
CA ALA A 41 -1.98 11.66 20.62
C ALA A 41 -3.23 10.98 21.25
N GLY A 42 -3.10 9.77 21.79
CA GLY A 42 -4.19 9.04 22.44
C GLY A 42 -5.21 8.48 21.46
N THR A 43 -4.77 8.07 20.27
CA THR A 43 -5.64 7.35 19.32
C THR A 43 -5.91 5.91 19.77
N ASN A 44 -6.90 5.27 19.16
CA ASN A 44 -7.04 3.81 19.21
C ASN A 44 -5.82 3.12 18.57
N ALA A 45 -5.77 1.80 18.69
CA ALA A 45 -4.76 0.98 18.03
C ALA A 45 -4.72 1.30 16.51
N PRO A 46 -3.57 1.76 15.99
CA PRO A 46 -3.49 2.19 14.61
C PRO A 46 -3.47 1.02 13.63
N CYS A 47 -3.94 1.29 12.42
CA CYS A 47 -3.75 0.46 11.25
C CYS A 47 -2.50 0.91 10.49
N LEU A 48 -1.55 0.00 10.32
CA LEU A 48 -0.29 0.25 9.62
C LEU A 48 -0.36 -0.31 8.18
N PHE A 49 0.17 0.46 7.24
CA PHE A 49 0.19 0.14 5.81
C PHE A 49 1.61 0.26 5.28
N ASN A 50 2.26 -0.86 5.01
CA ASN A 50 3.61 -0.88 4.45
C ASN A 50 3.60 -0.58 2.94
N VAL A 51 4.57 0.22 2.49
CA VAL A 51 4.79 0.49 1.06
C VAL A 51 5.70 -0.58 0.48
N GLY A 52 5.24 -1.36 -0.50
CA GLY A 52 6.09 -2.28 -1.27
C GLY A 52 6.82 -3.31 -0.42
N THR A 53 6.20 -3.80 0.65
CA THR A 53 6.81 -4.68 1.65
C THR A 53 7.90 -4.02 2.52
N LEU A 54 8.15 -2.72 2.42
CA LEU A 54 9.06 -2.01 3.33
C LEU A 54 8.48 -1.98 4.75
N ALA A 55 9.09 -2.72 5.67
CA ALA A 55 8.52 -2.96 7.00
C ALA A 55 8.38 -1.69 7.87
N ASP A 56 9.27 -0.73 7.69
CA ASP A 56 9.32 0.47 8.53
C ASP A 56 8.75 1.73 7.87
N HIS A 57 8.24 1.62 6.63
CA HIS A 57 7.81 2.79 5.86
C HIS A 57 6.43 2.62 5.23
N GLY A 58 5.61 3.67 5.31
CA GLY A 58 4.34 3.72 4.59
C GLY A 58 3.30 4.66 5.17
N ALA A 59 2.13 4.14 5.53
CA ALA A 59 1.05 4.94 6.11
C ALA A 59 0.54 4.38 7.44
N VAL A 60 -0.01 5.27 8.26
CA VAL A 60 -0.63 4.97 9.56
C VAL A 60 -2.00 5.62 9.57
N SER A 61 -3.04 4.92 10.01
CA SER A 61 -4.33 5.53 10.33
C SER A 61 -4.87 5.09 11.67
N ALA A 62 -5.61 5.97 12.34
CA ALA A 62 -6.32 5.64 13.56
C ALA A 62 -7.49 6.56 13.80
N GLU A 63 -8.48 6.03 14.52
CA GLU A 63 -9.56 6.83 15.10
C GLU A 63 -9.21 7.26 16.53
N TYR A 64 -9.76 8.39 16.96
CA TYR A 64 -9.71 8.77 18.37
C TYR A 64 -10.81 8.02 19.16
N PRO A 65 -10.55 7.59 20.41
CA PRO A 65 -11.59 7.06 21.30
C PRO A 65 -12.74 8.05 21.45
N ILE A 66 -13.99 7.57 21.57
CA ILE A 66 -15.19 8.42 21.60
C ILE A 66 -15.09 9.54 22.64
N ASP A 67 -14.62 9.22 23.84
CA ASP A 67 -14.48 10.21 24.93
C ASP A 67 -13.44 11.28 24.57
N CYS A 68 -12.30 10.88 24.01
CA CYS A 68 -11.26 11.78 23.54
C CYS A 68 -11.78 12.66 22.39
N ALA A 69 -12.38 12.04 21.38
CA ALA A 69 -12.95 12.70 20.20
C ALA A 69 -14.01 13.73 20.59
N SER A 70 -14.81 13.49 21.63
CA SER A 70 -15.81 14.45 22.12
C SER A 70 -15.19 15.73 22.69
N VAL A 71 -13.97 15.64 23.24
CA VAL A 71 -13.26 16.76 23.86
C VAL A 71 -12.44 17.53 22.84
N ILE A 72 -11.62 16.84 22.04
CA ILE A 72 -10.72 17.47 21.07
C ILE A 72 -11.40 17.75 19.73
N GLN A 73 -12.60 17.18 19.52
CA GLN A 73 -13.39 17.27 18.29
C GLN A 73 -12.60 16.82 17.04
N MET A 74 -11.75 15.80 17.22
CA MET A 74 -11.03 15.09 16.16
C MET A 74 -11.48 13.63 16.20
N ARG A 75 -11.80 13.07 15.03
CA ARG A 75 -12.35 11.72 14.92
C ARG A 75 -11.36 10.73 14.33
N TYR A 76 -10.55 11.19 13.40
CA TYR A 76 -9.64 10.33 12.63
C TYR A 76 -8.38 11.09 12.26
N CYS A 77 -7.27 10.36 12.19
CA CYS A 77 -5.99 10.83 11.72
C CYS A 77 -5.37 9.80 10.77
N MET A 78 -4.70 10.26 9.72
CA MET A 78 -3.96 9.41 8.80
C MET A 78 -2.72 10.12 8.27
N ALA A 79 -1.57 9.50 8.45
CA ALA A 79 -0.32 9.92 7.87
C ALA A 79 0.02 8.99 6.70
N TYR A 80 0.18 9.53 5.48
CA TYR A 80 0.53 8.75 4.29
C TYR A 80 1.46 9.49 3.33
N SER A 81 2.19 8.74 2.50
CA SER A 81 3.03 9.28 1.43
C SER A 81 2.19 9.61 0.19
N LEU A 82 2.45 10.75 -0.46
CA LEU A 82 1.70 11.19 -1.64
C LEU A 82 1.95 10.33 -2.90
N ILE A 83 2.90 9.38 -2.85
CA ILE A 83 3.08 8.38 -3.90
C ILE A 83 1.81 7.53 -4.14
N PHE A 84 0.95 7.37 -3.14
CA PHE A 84 -0.32 6.66 -3.30
C PHE A 84 -1.29 7.41 -4.23
N GLU A 85 -1.14 8.73 -4.39
CA GLU A 85 -1.99 9.52 -5.29
C GLU A 85 -1.73 9.22 -6.77
N ILE A 86 -0.53 8.74 -7.12
CA ILE A 86 -0.20 8.35 -8.50
C ILE A 86 -1.16 7.27 -9.00
N VAL A 87 -1.52 6.37 -8.09
CA VAL A 87 -2.14 5.09 -8.41
C VAL A 87 -3.59 5.00 -7.98
N HIS A 88 -4.01 5.89 -7.08
CA HIS A 88 -5.39 5.99 -6.61
C HIS A 88 -6.35 6.27 -7.77
N GLY A 89 -7.27 5.33 -8.03
CA GLY A 89 -8.27 5.42 -9.10
C GLY A 89 -7.74 5.20 -10.53
N ASN A 90 -6.42 5.10 -10.72
CA ASN A 90 -5.78 5.08 -12.03
C ASN A 90 -5.27 3.71 -12.48
N ILE A 91 -5.32 2.71 -11.59
CA ILE A 91 -4.73 1.39 -11.84
C ILE A 91 -5.78 0.29 -11.73
N GLN A 92 -5.82 -0.57 -12.75
CA GLN A 92 -6.51 -1.85 -12.70
C GLN A 92 -5.45 -2.95 -12.65
N PHE A 93 -5.56 -3.83 -11.65
CA PHE A 93 -4.73 -5.02 -11.59
C PHE A 93 -5.31 -6.12 -12.47
N PRO A 94 -4.46 -6.97 -13.09
CA PRO A 94 -4.95 -8.16 -13.77
C PRO A 94 -5.58 -9.13 -12.76
N GLU A 95 -6.56 -9.89 -13.24
CA GLU A 95 -7.15 -10.98 -12.47
C GLU A 95 -6.12 -12.10 -12.27
N ASN A 96 -6.32 -12.93 -11.24
CA ASN A 96 -5.43 -14.05 -10.96
C ASN A 96 -5.36 -15.02 -12.16
N SER A 97 -6.46 -15.21 -12.90
CA SER A 97 -6.50 -16.03 -14.11
C SER A 97 -5.65 -15.46 -15.24
N ASP A 98 -5.64 -14.13 -15.40
CA ASP A 98 -4.83 -13.45 -16.41
C ASP A 98 -3.34 -13.60 -16.09
N ALA A 99 -2.98 -13.41 -14.82
CA ALA A 99 -1.63 -13.58 -14.32
C ALA A 99 -1.15 -15.04 -14.43
N TYR A 100 -2.01 -16.00 -14.07
CA TYR A 100 -1.72 -17.44 -14.17
C TYR A 100 -1.49 -17.88 -15.62
N ALA A 101 -2.21 -17.29 -16.57
CA ALA A 101 -2.00 -17.51 -18.00
C ALA A 101 -0.82 -16.70 -18.56
N ALA A 102 -0.33 -15.68 -17.84
CA ALA A 102 0.55 -14.64 -18.34
C ALA A 102 0.10 -14.09 -19.71
N ASN A 103 -1.20 -13.79 -19.83
CA ASN A 103 -1.81 -13.41 -21.10
C ASN A 103 -1.57 -11.93 -21.46
N GLY A 104 -2.12 -11.50 -22.59
CA GLY A 104 -2.02 -10.11 -23.05
C GLY A 104 -2.56 -9.08 -22.04
N THR A 105 -3.67 -9.40 -21.35
CA THR A 105 -4.25 -8.54 -20.31
C THR A 105 -3.29 -8.34 -19.14
N PHE A 106 -2.68 -9.43 -18.65
CA PHE A 106 -1.64 -9.36 -17.62
C PHE A 106 -0.50 -8.43 -18.06
N HIS A 107 0.06 -8.64 -19.25
CA HIS A 107 1.16 -7.80 -19.72
C HIS A 107 0.77 -6.33 -19.90
N ALA A 108 -0.43 -6.05 -20.40
CA ALA A 108 -0.93 -4.69 -20.60
C ALA A 108 -1.08 -3.95 -19.26
N HIS A 109 -1.73 -4.56 -18.27
CA HIS A 109 -1.93 -3.93 -16.96
C HIS A 109 -0.60 -3.72 -16.23
N ILE A 110 0.32 -4.68 -16.26
CA ILE A 110 1.65 -4.50 -15.64
C ILE A 110 2.45 -3.40 -16.33
N ASN A 111 2.41 -3.32 -17.67
CA ASN A 111 3.08 -2.24 -18.40
C ASN A 111 2.47 -0.87 -18.10
N GLN A 112 1.16 -0.78 -17.85
CA GLN A 112 0.53 0.46 -17.42
C GLN A 112 1.11 0.95 -16.09
N ILE A 113 1.29 0.06 -15.11
CA ILE A 113 1.91 0.40 -13.81
C ILE A 113 3.35 0.88 -14.04
N ILE A 114 4.13 0.18 -14.86
CA ILE A 114 5.52 0.56 -15.18
C ILE A 114 5.58 1.95 -15.83
N ASN A 115 4.67 2.25 -16.76
CA ASN A 115 4.62 3.54 -17.43
C ASN A 115 4.29 4.66 -16.45
N LEU A 116 3.28 4.46 -15.58
CA LEU A 116 2.93 5.43 -14.54
C LEU A 116 4.13 5.76 -13.64
N TYR A 117 4.90 4.74 -13.25
CA TYR A 117 6.10 4.94 -12.43
C TYR A 117 7.24 5.59 -13.21
N THR A 118 7.33 5.30 -14.52
CA THR A 118 8.31 5.94 -15.41
C THR A 118 8.06 7.44 -15.49
N ASP A 119 6.80 7.84 -15.67
CA ASP A 119 6.40 9.24 -15.73
C ASP A 119 6.58 9.95 -14.37
N ALA A 120 6.30 9.25 -13.27
CA ALA A 120 6.46 9.77 -11.91
C ALA A 120 7.92 10.10 -11.53
N LYS A 121 8.93 9.57 -12.23
CA LYS A 121 10.36 9.82 -11.94
C LYS A 121 10.75 11.30 -11.94
N GLN A 122 10.00 12.13 -12.67
CA GLN A 122 10.29 13.56 -12.84
C GLN A 122 9.48 14.45 -11.89
N SER A 123 8.69 13.86 -10.99
CA SER A 123 7.81 14.59 -10.07
C SER A 123 8.20 14.34 -8.62
N SER A 124 7.97 15.33 -7.77
CA SER A 124 8.12 15.19 -6.32
C SER A 124 6.83 14.72 -5.68
N TYR A 125 6.94 13.81 -4.73
CA TYR A 125 5.83 13.29 -3.95
C TYR A 125 6.16 13.45 -2.47
N GLY A 126 5.48 14.39 -1.84
CA GLY A 126 5.61 14.68 -0.42
C GLY A 126 5.01 13.61 0.48
N VAL A 127 4.83 14.00 1.72
CA VAL A 127 4.01 13.27 2.70
C VAL A 127 2.84 14.13 3.15
N ARG A 128 1.78 13.49 3.64
CA ARG A 128 0.60 14.16 4.19
C ARG A 128 0.22 13.58 5.54
N ASP A 129 -0.18 14.48 6.42
CA ASP A 129 -0.90 14.20 7.66
C ASP A 129 -2.32 14.76 7.49
N GLU A 130 -3.32 13.88 7.56
CA GLU A 130 -4.72 14.18 7.28
C GLU A 130 -5.56 13.90 8.51
N LEU A 131 -6.38 14.88 8.90
CA LEU A 131 -7.22 14.79 10.09
C LEU A 131 -8.67 15.10 9.76
N ARG A 132 -9.59 14.30 10.31
CA ARG A 132 -11.03 14.56 10.28
C ARG A 132 -11.44 15.18 11.60
N ALA A 133 -11.82 16.46 11.56
CA ALA A 133 -12.12 17.22 12.77
C ALA A 133 -13.27 18.21 12.57
N SER A 134 -13.81 18.75 13.66
CA SER A 134 -14.81 19.82 13.59
C SER A 134 -14.22 21.09 12.96
N ILE A 135 -15.10 21.95 12.44
CA ILE A 135 -14.70 23.28 11.95
C ILE A 135 -13.92 24.07 13.01
N GLN A 136 -14.33 24.01 14.28
CA GLN A 136 -13.70 24.77 15.36
C GLN A 136 -12.24 24.31 15.57
N THR A 137 -12.03 22.99 15.63
CA THR A 137 -10.69 22.42 15.76
C THR A 137 -9.82 22.71 14.55
N VAL A 138 -10.37 22.62 13.33
CA VAL A 138 -9.65 22.98 12.10
C VAL A 138 -9.22 24.45 12.12
N LYS A 139 -10.09 25.37 12.54
CA LYS A 139 -9.75 26.80 12.67
C LYS A 139 -8.65 27.04 13.71
N ALA A 140 -8.58 26.24 14.78
CA ALA A 140 -7.52 26.32 15.78
C ALA A 140 -6.20 25.71 15.31
N LEU A 141 -6.25 24.65 14.49
CA LEU A 141 -5.07 23.96 13.96
C LEU A 141 -4.42 24.70 12.79
N LEU A 142 -5.21 25.32 11.92
CA LEU A 142 -4.71 25.93 10.69
C LEU A 142 -3.57 26.95 10.90
N PRO A 143 -3.61 27.84 11.90
CA PRO A 143 -2.52 28.80 12.15
C PRO A 143 -1.18 28.14 12.51
N ILE A 144 -1.20 26.95 13.12
CA ILE A 144 -0.01 26.24 13.58
C ILE A 144 0.34 25.01 12.73
N ALA A 145 -0.46 24.71 11.70
CA ALA A 145 -0.34 23.52 10.86
C ALA A 145 1.06 23.43 10.20
N LYS A 146 1.56 24.55 9.67
CA LYS A 146 2.88 24.61 9.03
C LYS A 146 4.01 24.32 10.03
N GLU A 147 3.93 24.90 11.23
CA GLU A 147 4.94 24.69 12.28
C GLU A 147 4.94 23.24 12.77
N LYS A 148 3.77 22.64 13.00
CA LYS A 148 3.64 21.23 13.37
C LYS A 148 4.22 20.30 12.31
N MET A 149 3.91 20.53 11.04
CA MET A 149 4.44 19.74 9.95
C MET A 149 5.97 19.88 9.84
N ALA A 150 6.51 21.09 10.00
CA ALA A 150 7.95 21.30 10.05
C ALA A 150 8.60 20.57 11.24
N ALA A 151 7.95 20.56 12.41
CA ALA A 151 8.42 19.82 13.58
C ALA A 151 8.49 18.31 13.34
N TYR A 152 7.48 17.73 12.66
CA TYR A 152 7.52 16.33 12.25
C TYR A 152 8.72 16.05 11.33
N VAL A 153 8.86 16.83 10.25
CA VAL A 153 9.98 16.65 9.30
C VAL A 153 11.33 16.78 10.01
N ASN A 154 11.50 17.76 10.91
CA ASN A 154 12.71 17.97 11.71
C ASN A 154 13.00 16.84 12.70
N ALA A 155 11.97 16.15 13.20
CA ALA A 155 12.10 14.95 14.02
C ALA A 155 12.54 13.70 13.21
N LYS A 156 12.87 13.87 11.92
CA LYS A 156 13.28 12.82 10.99
C LYS A 156 12.23 11.71 10.89
N THR A 157 10.94 12.08 10.90
CA THR A 157 9.82 11.16 10.70
C THR A 157 9.62 10.84 9.21
N VAL A 158 10.26 11.59 8.33
CA VAL A 158 10.23 11.40 6.88
C VAL A 158 11.64 11.08 6.38
N ILE A 159 11.76 10.05 5.55
CA ILE A 159 12.94 9.85 4.70
C ILE A 159 12.64 10.41 3.31
N TRP A 160 13.59 11.17 2.78
CA TRP A 160 13.53 11.74 1.44
C TRP A 160 14.45 10.95 0.51
N ILE A 161 13.91 10.42 -0.58
CA ILE A 161 14.62 9.61 -1.56
C ILE A 161 14.46 10.30 -2.92
N PRO A 162 15.52 10.45 -3.74
CA PRO A 162 15.37 10.97 -5.09
C PRO A 162 14.33 10.15 -5.87
N SER A 163 13.33 10.83 -6.47
CA SER A 163 12.23 10.19 -7.20
C SER A 163 12.74 9.23 -8.26
N ARG A 164 13.80 9.63 -8.97
CA ARG A 164 14.47 8.77 -9.95
C ARG A 164 14.92 7.45 -9.33
N ILE A 165 15.53 7.45 -8.16
CA ILE A 165 16.03 6.23 -7.49
C ILE A 165 14.86 5.38 -7.01
N TYR A 166 13.90 6.01 -6.32
CA TYR A 166 12.73 5.34 -5.76
C TYR A 166 11.92 4.59 -6.85
N PHE A 167 11.51 5.29 -7.90
CA PHE A 167 10.70 4.69 -8.95
C PHE A 167 11.50 3.72 -9.82
N GLU A 168 12.79 3.97 -10.09
CA GLU A 168 13.65 3.03 -10.82
C GLU A 168 13.77 1.68 -10.09
N TYR A 169 13.93 1.71 -8.76
CA TYR A 169 13.93 0.50 -7.94
C TYR A 169 12.64 -0.30 -8.11
N TRP A 170 11.47 0.36 -7.96
CA TRP A 170 10.18 -0.32 -8.10
C TRP A 170 9.89 -0.79 -9.52
N ILE A 171 10.27 -0.03 -10.55
CA ILE A 171 10.14 -0.45 -11.95
C ILE A 171 10.91 -1.76 -12.17
N ARG A 172 12.17 -1.83 -11.72
CA ARG A 172 12.96 -3.07 -11.82
C ARG A 172 12.31 -4.21 -11.06
N HIS A 173 11.83 -3.94 -9.84
CA HIS A 173 11.17 -4.96 -9.03
C HIS A 173 9.89 -5.50 -9.72
N ILE A 174 9.04 -4.63 -10.28
CA ILE A 174 7.85 -5.02 -11.04
C ILE A 174 8.24 -5.83 -12.28
N GLN A 175 9.30 -5.42 -13.00
CA GLN A 175 9.80 -6.14 -14.16
C GLN A 175 10.29 -7.55 -13.81
N GLU A 176 11.00 -7.71 -12.70
CA GLU A 176 11.43 -9.03 -12.21
C GLU A 176 10.25 -9.91 -11.80
N LEU A 177 9.26 -9.37 -11.08
CA LEU A 177 8.03 -10.11 -10.74
C LEU A 177 7.22 -10.49 -12.00
N LYS A 178 7.14 -9.60 -12.99
CA LYS A 178 6.54 -9.89 -14.30
C LYS A 178 7.28 -11.01 -15.02
N PHE A 179 8.61 -10.97 -15.02
CA PHE A 179 9.45 -11.99 -15.63
C PHE A 179 9.27 -13.35 -14.93
N LEU A 180 9.29 -13.37 -13.59
CA LEU A 180 9.02 -14.56 -12.79
C LEU A 180 7.65 -15.15 -13.14
N GLN A 181 6.60 -14.33 -13.16
CA GLN A 181 5.25 -14.80 -13.48
C GLN A 181 5.15 -15.39 -14.88
N THR A 182 5.83 -14.79 -15.86
CA THR A 182 5.91 -15.32 -17.23
C THR A 182 6.57 -16.69 -17.26
N ARG A 183 7.64 -16.89 -16.47
CA ARG A 183 8.30 -18.19 -16.36
C ARG A 183 7.43 -19.23 -15.64
N VAL A 184 6.73 -18.85 -14.58
CA VAL A 184 5.77 -19.72 -13.87
C VAL A 184 4.68 -20.19 -14.82
N ALA A 185 4.08 -19.29 -15.61
CA ALA A 185 3.04 -19.65 -16.58
C ALA A 185 3.56 -20.61 -17.67
N LYS A 186 4.83 -20.48 -18.08
CA LYS A 186 5.46 -21.37 -19.06
C LYS A 186 5.85 -22.74 -18.49
N GLN A 187 6.45 -22.76 -17.30
CA GLN A 187 7.03 -23.98 -16.73
C GLN A 187 6.02 -24.81 -15.92
N ARG A 188 4.96 -24.17 -15.39
CA ARG A 188 3.93 -24.81 -14.58
C ARG A 188 4.52 -25.65 -13.43
N PRO A 189 5.26 -25.05 -12.49
CA PRO A 189 5.66 -25.76 -11.27
C PRO A 189 4.44 -26.31 -10.52
N SER A 190 4.67 -27.29 -9.64
CA SER A 190 3.59 -27.92 -8.87
C SER A 190 2.83 -26.96 -7.93
N ASN A 191 3.39 -25.79 -7.63
CA ASN A 191 2.78 -24.72 -6.84
C ASN A 191 2.58 -23.43 -7.66
N ALA A 192 2.29 -23.57 -8.96
CA ALA A 192 2.16 -22.44 -9.88
C ALA A 192 1.03 -21.48 -9.49
N CYS A 193 -0.11 -21.98 -9.02
CA CYS A 193 -1.24 -21.15 -8.61
C CYS A 193 -0.91 -20.37 -7.34
N ASN A 194 -0.34 -21.03 -6.34
CA ASN A 194 0.13 -20.37 -5.12
C ASN A 194 1.21 -19.31 -5.41
N LEU A 195 2.13 -19.59 -6.34
CA LEU A 195 3.12 -18.62 -6.80
C LEU A 195 2.50 -17.44 -7.56
N THR A 196 1.46 -17.67 -8.35
CA THR A 196 0.70 -16.60 -9.00
C THR A 196 0.05 -15.69 -7.97
N LEU A 197 -0.61 -16.25 -6.94
CA LEU A 197 -1.22 -15.47 -5.87
C LEU A 197 -0.19 -14.61 -5.15
N LEU A 198 0.96 -15.20 -4.80
CA LEU A 198 2.07 -14.48 -4.17
C LEU A 198 2.62 -13.36 -5.06
N ASN A 199 2.95 -13.65 -6.32
CA ASN A 199 3.47 -12.65 -7.25
C ASN A 199 2.49 -11.49 -7.42
N MET A 200 1.21 -11.78 -7.57
CA MET A 200 0.18 -10.76 -7.69
C MET A 200 0.03 -9.94 -6.41
N TYR A 201 0.13 -10.57 -5.24
CA TYR A 201 0.17 -9.87 -3.97
C TYR A 201 1.37 -8.92 -3.90
N LEU A 202 2.58 -9.41 -4.20
CA LEU A 202 3.81 -8.59 -4.18
C LEU A 202 3.72 -7.39 -5.13
N ILE A 203 3.24 -7.59 -6.37
CA ILE A 203 3.01 -6.49 -7.31
C ILE A 203 2.01 -5.47 -6.75
N LYS A 204 0.90 -5.94 -6.16
CA LYS A 204 -0.11 -5.06 -5.58
C LYS A 204 0.45 -4.27 -4.39
N THR A 205 1.27 -4.86 -3.53
CA THR A 205 1.85 -4.18 -2.34
C THR A 205 2.72 -2.97 -2.69
N ILE A 206 3.31 -2.91 -3.88
CA ILE A 206 4.11 -1.77 -4.35
C ILE A 206 3.25 -0.52 -4.54
N VAL A 207 1.99 -0.75 -4.91
CA VAL A 207 1.07 0.26 -5.40
C VAL A 207 -0.02 0.56 -4.36
N THR A 208 -0.50 -0.46 -3.66
CA THR A 208 -1.60 -0.37 -2.69
C THR A 208 -1.33 -1.25 -1.49
N SER A 209 -2.23 -1.22 -0.50
CA SER A 209 -2.28 -2.25 0.55
C SER A 209 -3.36 -3.27 0.18
N PRO A 210 -2.99 -4.38 -0.49
CA PRO A 210 -3.97 -5.36 -0.97
C PRO A 210 -4.67 -6.07 0.19
N HIS A 211 -5.98 -6.27 0.06
CA HIS A 211 -6.72 -7.17 0.94
C HIS A 211 -6.32 -8.63 0.66
N GLU A 212 -5.99 -9.37 1.70
CA GLU A 212 -5.62 -10.78 1.62
C GLU A 212 -6.86 -11.68 1.61
N ASP A 213 -7.05 -12.42 0.52
CA ASP A 213 -7.97 -13.57 0.52
C ASP A 213 -7.38 -14.74 1.33
N SER A 214 -8.20 -15.77 1.60
CA SER A 214 -7.78 -16.90 2.42
C SER A 214 -6.58 -17.64 1.84
N PHE A 215 -6.52 -17.80 0.51
CA PHE A 215 -5.45 -18.51 -0.18
C PHE A 215 -4.14 -17.74 -0.15
N THR A 216 -4.20 -16.44 -0.42
CA THR A 216 -3.06 -15.53 -0.33
C THR A 216 -2.52 -15.49 1.10
N ARG A 217 -3.39 -15.39 2.10
CA ARG A 217 -2.99 -15.42 3.51
C ARG A 217 -2.26 -16.71 3.87
N PHE A 218 -2.76 -17.85 3.42
CA PHE A 218 -2.12 -19.15 3.64
C PHE A 218 -0.70 -19.19 3.05
N VAL A 219 -0.54 -18.71 1.80
CA VAL A 219 0.78 -18.63 1.15
C VAL A 219 1.74 -17.71 1.90
N LEU A 220 1.27 -16.53 2.34
CA LEU A 220 2.10 -15.60 3.11
C LEU A 220 2.54 -16.18 4.47
N GLN A 221 1.66 -16.94 5.13
CA GLN A 221 1.99 -17.64 6.36
C GLN A 221 3.02 -18.75 6.15
N ALA A 222 2.86 -19.57 5.11
CA ALA A 222 3.80 -20.65 4.77
C ALA A 222 5.23 -20.12 4.53
N LEU A 223 5.36 -18.90 4.02
CA LEU A 223 6.64 -18.25 3.75
C LEU A 223 7.17 -17.37 4.88
N ASN A 224 6.52 -17.37 6.05
CA ASN A 224 6.87 -16.47 7.16
C ASN A 224 7.00 -15.00 6.73
N PHE A 225 6.07 -14.54 5.89
CA PHE A 225 6.15 -13.22 5.24
C PHE A 225 6.38 -12.08 6.24
N GLN A 226 5.56 -12.02 7.30
CA GLN A 226 5.63 -10.94 8.30
C GLN A 226 6.98 -10.95 9.05
N PRO A 227 7.40 -12.04 9.72
CA PRO A 227 8.70 -12.09 10.37
C PRO A 227 9.88 -11.81 9.43
N SER A 228 9.84 -12.35 8.21
CA SER A 228 10.92 -12.15 7.24
C SER A 228 11.00 -10.69 6.79
N SER A 229 9.86 -10.07 6.48
CA SER A 229 9.81 -8.68 6.06
C SER A 229 10.30 -7.74 7.17
N GLN A 230 9.86 -7.96 8.41
CA GLN A 230 10.30 -7.17 9.56
C GLN A 230 11.80 -7.32 9.82
N HIS A 231 12.36 -8.52 9.66
CA HIS A 231 13.77 -8.76 9.91
C HIS A 231 14.69 -8.09 8.88
N PHE A 232 14.33 -8.16 7.60
CA PHE A 232 15.17 -7.64 6.50
C PHE A 232 14.76 -6.24 6.03
N GLY A 233 13.67 -5.69 6.56
CA GLY A 233 13.08 -4.43 6.13
C GLY A 233 12.36 -4.49 4.78
N VAL A 234 12.34 -5.65 4.12
CA VAL A 234 11.66 -5.94 2.84
C VAL A 234 11.48 -7.46 2.70
N PHE A 235 10.44 -7.91 2.01
CA PHE A 235 10.25 -9.35 1.77
C PHE A 235 11.06 -9.84 0.55
N PHE A 236 11.74 -10.97 0.72
CA PHE A 236 12.39 -11.72 -0.36
C PHE A 236 11.72 -13.08 -0.47
N LEU A 237 11.56 -13.62 -1.68
CA LEU A 237 11.07 -14.99 -1.90
C LEU A 237 12.13 -16.00 -1.42
N PRO A 238 11.94 -16.64 -0.24
CA PRO A 238 12.94 -17.57 0.24
C PRO A 238 12.85 -18.86 -0.57
N THR A 239 13.97 -19.53 -0.80
CA THR A 239 14.01 -20.90 -1.35
C THR A 239 13.37 -21.10 -2.75
N LEU A 240 13.23 -20.04 -3.54
CA LEU A 240 12.81 -20.15 -4.95
C LEU A 240 13.88 -20.90 -5.75
N HIS A 241 13.55 -22.09 -6.25
CA HIS A 241 14.50 -22.88 -7.02
C HIS A 241 14.60 -22.38 -8.47
N HIS A 242 15.80 -21.99 -8.91
CA HIS A 242 15.98 -21.33 -10.22
C HIS A 242 15.52 -22.15 -11.44
N HIS A 243 15.61 -23.48 -11.37
CA HIS A 243 15.31 -24.35 -12.52
C HIS A 243 13.87 -24.84 -12.55
N THR A 244 13.33 -25.22 -11.38
CA THR A 244 11.97 -25.76 -11.27
C THR A 244 10.95 -24.66 -10.99
N LEU A 245 11.40 -23.50 -10.49
CA LEU A 245 10.57 -22.40 -9.99
C LEU A 245 9.68 -22.76 -8.81
N ALA A 246 9.80 -23.96 -8.26
CA ALA A 246 9.09 -24.34 -7.05
C ALA A 246 9.71 -23.62 -5.86
N VAL A 247 8.84 -23.14 -4.96
CA VAL A 247 9.23 -22.69 -3.62
C VAL A 247 9.02 -23.85 -2.64
N HIS A 248 10.09 -24.33 -2.02
CA HIS A 248 10.04 -25.57 -1.22
C HIS A 248 9.16 -25.49 0.04
N GLN A 249 9.05 -24.30 0.63
CA GLN A 249 8.22 -24.05 1.81
C GLN A 249 6.73 -23.88 1.48
N MET A 250 6.38 -23.81 0.19
CA MET A 250 5.02 -23.58 -0.28
C MET A 250 4.40 -24.90 -0.72
N GLU A 251 3.17 -25.15 -0.26
CA GLU A 251 2.42 -26.34 -0.65
C GLU A 251 2.15 -26.40 -2.16
N GLN A 252 2.01 -27.62 -2.66
CA GLN A 252 1.56 -27.86 -4.03
C GLN A 252 0.14 -27.34 -4.21
N ASP A 253 -0.20 -27.03 -5.46
CA ASP A 253 -1.54 -26.60 -5.80
C ASP A 253 -2.54 -27.75 -5.54
N ASP A 254 -3.60 -27.46 -4.80
CA ASP A 254 -4.75 -28.35 -4.69
C ASP A 254 -5.89 -27.89 -5.64
N ASP A 255 -6.90 -28.75 -5.80
CA ASP A 255 -8.03 -28.46 -6.69
C ASP A 255 -8.75 -27.15 -6.33
N THR A 256 -8.76 -26.77 -5.05
CA THR A 256 -9.46 -25.57 -4.58
C THR A 256 -8.72 -24.29 -4.97
N VAL A 257 -7.39 -24.28 -4.84
CA VAL A 257 -6.51 -23.20 -5.27
C VAL A 257 -6.54 -23.07 -6.79
N ILE A 258 -6.48 -24.20 -7.50
CA ILE A 258 -6.57 -24.19 -8.98
C ILE A 258 -7.90 -23.58 -9.40
N GLN A 259 -9.01 -24.01 -8.81
CA GLN A 259 -10.31 -23.46 -9.11
C GLN A 259 -10.38 -21.96 -8.79
N HIS A 260 -9.86 -21.52 -7.64
CA HIS A 260 -9.82 -20.10 -7.26
C HIS A 260 -9.06 -19.25 -8.28
N VAL A 261 -7.86 -19.67 -8.67
CA VAL A 261 -6.98 -18.91 -9.58
C VAL A 261 -7.49 -18.95 -11.02
N THR A 262 -8.02 -20.09 -11.47
CA THR A 262 -8.43 -20.29 -12.86
C THR A 262 -9.89 -19.93 -13.12
N SER A 263 -10.73 -19.85 -12.08
CA SER A 263 -12.09 -19.35 -12.24
C SER A 263 -12.03 -17.90 -12.65
N THR A 264 -12.45 -17.63 -13.89
CA THR A 264 -12.86 -16.29 -14.26
C THR A 264 -14.14 -16.05 -13.46
N HIS A 265 -14.13 -15.15 -12.48
CA HIS A 265 -15.38 -14.59 -11.97
C HIS A 265 -16.04 -13.81 -13.10
N GLY A 266 -16.66 -14.53 -14.03
CA GLY A 266 -17.57 -14.04 -15.03
C GLY A 266 -18.81 -13.51 -14.33
N LYS A 267 -18.74 -12.24 -13.93
CA LYS A 267 -19.80 -11.21 -14.01
C LYS A 267 -19.32 -10.00 -13.23
N ARG A 268 -18.80 -9.01 -13.95
CA ARG A 268 -18.92 -7.59 -13.60
C ARG A 268 -20.39 -7.34 -13.19
N LYS A 269 -20.68 -7.31 -11.89
CA LYS A 269 -21.64 -6.34 -11.38
C LYS A 269 -20.90 -5.02 -11.36
N GLN A 270 -21.02 -4.25 -12.43
CA GLN A 270 -20.83 -2.81 -12.36
C GLN A 270 -21.79 -2.31 -11.28
N TYR A 271 -21.30 -2.19 -10.05
CA TYR A 271 -21.90 -1.24 -9.12
C TYR A 271 -21.52 0.14 -9.65
N ASN A 272 -22.40 0.67 -10.51
CA ASN A 272 -22.49 2.10 -10.72
C ASN A 272 -22.72 2.70 -9.34
N ASN A 273 -21.70 3.37 -8.79
CA ASN A 273 -21.85 4.27 -7.66
C ASN A 273 -22.81 5.38 -8.07
N ARG A 274 -24.09 5.19 -7.74
CA ARG A 274 -24.99 6.29 -7.44
C ARG A 274 -24.77 6.65 -5.97
N ARG A 275 -23.96 7.67 -5.73
CA ARG A 275 -24.24 8.85 -4.90
C ARG A 275 -22.94 9.57 -4.59
#